data_AF-A0A372RZL8-F1
#
_entry.id   AF-A0A372RZL8-F1
#
_cell.length_a   1.000
_cell.length_b   1.000
_cell.length_c   1.000
_cell.angle_alpha   90.00
_cell.angle_beta   90.00
_cell.angle_gamma   90.00
#
_symmetry.space_group_name_H-M   'P 1'
#
loop_
_entity.id
_entity.type
_entity.pdbx_description
1 polymer ?
#
loop_
_entity_poly.entity_id
_entity_poly.type
_entity_poly.pdbx_seq_one_letter_code
_entity_poly.pdbx_strand_id
1 'polypeptide(L)'
;KVTHNDFPAQDLSYFTPFIKLRRLHLGGNHFYGSLKPLRNLTDLCGIDITNTDVDSGLEHLPENFFNVHATASDLGFTGGYFTRKLYCTGKLAEQLREYKIENNPLRNYDWKA
;
A
#
# COMPACT_ATOMS: atom_id res chain seq x y z
N LYS A 1 -10.46 -3.32 9.91
CA LYS A 1 -9.43 -2.36 10.38
C LYS A 1 -8.91 -2.91 11.70
N VAL A 2 -7.61 -3.12 11.84
CA VAL A 2 -7.04 -3.63 13.10
C VAL A 2 -5.83 -2.76 13.43
N THR A 3 -6.07 -1.72 14.22
CA THR A 3 -5.08 -0.68 14.57
C THR A 3 -5.02 -0.54 16.08
N HIS A 4 -3.83 -0.47 16.69
CA HIS A 4 -3.65 -0.36 18.14
C HIS A 4 -4.18 -1.56 18.96
N ASN A 5 -3.86 -2.80 18.56
CA ASN A 5 -4.37 -4.02 19.22
C ASN A 5 -3.30 -4.84 19.96
N ASP A 6 -2.08 -4.32 20.13
CA ASP A 6 -0.98 -5.00 20.84
C ASP A 6 -0.78 -6.47 20.40
N PHE A 7 -0.93 -6.73 19.10
CA PHE A 7 -0.76 -8.08 18.58
C PHE A 7 0.69 -8.54 18.72
N PRO A 8 0.90 -9.86 18.89
CA PRO A 8 2.23 -10.45 18.78
C PRO A 8 2.90 -10.01 17.49
N ALA A 9 4.18 -9.66 17.60
CA ALA A 9 4.98 -9.22 16.47
C ALA A 9 4.99 -10.30 15.39
N GLN A 10 4.68 -9.91 14.16
CA GLN A 10 4.62 -10.82 13.02
C GLN A 10 4.81 -10.06 11.70
N ASP A 11 5.15 -10.79 10.63
CA ASP A 11 5.23 -10.20 9.29
C ASP A 11 3.85 -10.16 8.60
N LEU A 12 3.83 -9.66 7.37
CA LEU A 12 2.60 -9.53 6.58
C LEU A 12 2.15 -10.82 5.88
N SER A 13 2.83 -11.96 6.08
CA SER A 13 2.51 -13.23 5.42
C SER A 13 1.12 -13.75 5.76
N TYR A 14 0.62 -13.40 6.96
CA TYR A 14 -0.72 -13.74 7.43
C TYR A 14 -1.83 -13.23 6.50
N PHE A 15 -1.55 -12.18 5.71
CA PHE A 15 -2.54 -11.59 4.81
C PHE A 15 -2.55 -12.20 3.41
N THR A 16 -1.59 -13.08 3.08
CA THR A 16 -1.46 -13.70 1.76
C THR A 16 -2.71 -14.47 1.28
N PRO A 17 -3.54 -15.10 2.14
CA PRO A 17 -4.74 -15.81 1.67
C PRO A 17 -5.87 -14.88 1.22
N PHE A 18 -5.87 -13.60 1.63
CA PHE A 18 -6.98 -12.67 1.36
C PHE A 18 -6.86 -12.01 -0.02
N ILE A 19 -6.88 -12.80 -1.09
CA ILE A 19 -6.66 -12.34 -2.48
C ILE A 19 -7.64 -11.25 -2.96
N LYS A 20 -8.79 -11.09 -2.29
CA LYS A 20 -9.80 -10.05 -2.56
C LYS A 20 -9.68 -8.83 -1.64
N LEU A 21 -8.62 -8.75 -0.84
CA LEU A 21 -8.40 -7.65 0.10
C LEU A 21 -8.16 -6.35 -0.67
N ARG A 22 -9.00 -5.35 -0.40
CA ARG A 22 -8.90 -4.03 -1.02
C ARG A 22 -8.18 -3.01 -0.15
N ARG A 23 -8.34 -3.09 1.17
CA ARG A 23 -7.74 -2.13 2.11
C ARG A 23 -7.19 -2.85 3.32
N LEU A 24 -5.93 -2.59 3.64
CA LEU A 24 -5.21 -3.15 4.77
C LEU A 24 -4.83 -2.02 5.73
N HIS A 25 -5.36 -2.04 6.95
CA HIS A 25 -5.12 -1.02 7.96
C HIS A 25 -4.57 -1.67 9.23
N LEU A 26 -3.27 -1.50 9.44
CA LEU A 26 -2.45 -2.16 10.46
C LEU A 26 -1.70 -1.17 11.36
N GLY A 27 -1.92 0.14 11.17
CA GLY A 27 -1.16 1.14 11.90
C GLY A 27 -1.24 1.00 13.43
N GLY A 28 -0.11 1.27 14.10
CA GLY A 28 0.03 1.14 15.55
C GLY A 28 0.01 -0.30 16.07
N ASN A 29 0.50 -1.26 15.29
CA ASN A 29 0.74 -2.64 15.75
C ASN A 29 2.19 -3.05 15.45
N HIS A 30 2.62 -4.18 16.02
CA HIS A 30 3.99 -4.70 15.91
C HIS A 30 4.24 -5.52 14.63
N PHE A 31 3.74 -5.06 13.47
CA PHE A 31 4.08 -5.70 12.20
C PHE A 31 5.49 -5.30 11.77
N TYR A 32 6.27 -6.24 11.21
CA TYR A 32 7.64 -5.99 10.79
C TYR A 32 7.96 -6.56 9.40
N GLY A 33 9.14 -6.20 8.87
CA GLY A 33 9.69 -6.76 7.65
C GLY A 33 9.31 -5.95 6.41
N SER A 34 8.84 -6.61 5.36
CA SER A 34 8.62 -5.97 4.05
C SER A 34 7.20 -6.13 3.54
N LEU A 35 6.83 -5.30 2.56
CA LEU A 35 5.57 -5.40 1.80
C LEU A 35 5.54 -6.58 0.82
N LYS A 36 6.64 -7.33 0.67
CA LYS A 36 6.76 -8.48 -0.26
C LYS A 36 5.63 -9.51 -0.18
N PRO A 37 5.11 -9.89 1.01
CA PRO A 37 4.02 -10.85 1.09
C PRO A 37 2.74 -10.38 0.38
N LEU A 38 2.55 -9.06 0.21
CA LEU A 38 1.36 -8.49 -0.42
C LEU A 38 1.39 -8.54 -1.96
N ARG A 39 2.46 -9.06 -2.57
CA ARG A 39 2.70 -9.03 -4.03
C ARG A 39 1.58 -9.59 -4.91
N ASN A 40 0.82 -10.54 -4.38
CA ASN A 40 -0.26 -11.22 -5.11
C ASN A 40 -1.65 -10.62 -4.83
N LEU A 41 -1.76 -9.61 -3.96
CA LEU A 41 -3.03 -9.01 -3.58
C LEU A 41 -3.41 -7.90 -4.57
N THR A 42 -3.73 -8.30 -5.81
CA THR A 42 -4.00 -7.39 -6.93
C THR A 42 -5.19 -6.45 -6.69
N ASP A 43 -6.12 -6.79 -5.80
CA ASP A 43 -7.27 -5.94 -5.51
C ASP A 43 -6.95 -4.81 -4.50
N LEU A 44 -5.75 -4.81 -3.89
CA LEU A 44 -5.35 -3.79 -2.90
C LEU A 44 -5.34 -2.39 -3.50
N CYS A 45 -6.04 -1.47 -2.85
CA CYS A 45 -6.08 -0.05 -3.17
C CYS A 45 -5.69 0.86 -2.00
N GLY A 46 -5.53 0.31 -0.80
CA GLY A 46 -5.16 1.09 0.38
C GLY A 46 -4.32 0.27 1.35
N ILE A 47 -3.21 0.83 1.80
CA ILE A 47 -2.35 0.25 2.83
C ILE A 47 -2.07 1.35 3.87
N ASP A 48 -2.28 1.02 5.14
CA ASP A 48 -1.88 1.86 6.27
C ASP A 48 -1.08 0.99 7.24
N ILE A 49 0.22 1.30 7.30
CA ILE A 49 1.23 0.65 8.14
C ILE A 49 1.98 1.72 8.96
N THR A 50 1.33 2.85 9.24
CA THR A 50 1.89 3.90 10.10
C THR A 50 2.22 3.35 11.49
N ASN A 51 3.34 3.75 12.08
CA ASN A 51 3.77 3.25 13.39
C ASN A 51 3.86 1.70 13.44
N THR A 52 4.45 1.11 12.40
CA THR A 52 4.86 -0.31 12.36
C THR A 52 6.35 -0.39 12.01
N ASP A 53 6.96 -1.56 12.16
CA ASP A 53 8.37 -1.83 11.80
C ASP A 53 8.51 -2.40 10.38
N VAL A 54 7.52 -2.18 9.52
CA VAL A 54 7.58 -2.54 8.09
C VAL A 54 8.37 -1.48 7.33
N ASP A 55 9.51 -1.85 6.76
CA ASP A 55 10.54 -0.89 6.35
C ASP A 55 10.96 -0.97 4.87
N SER A 56 10.45 -1.92 4.09
CA SER A 56 10.93 -2.20 2.73
C SER A 56 9.88 -2.85 1.80
N GLY A 57 10.21 -3.00 0.51
CA GLY A 57 9.47 -3.86 -0.44
C GLY A 57 8.38 -3.18 -1.26
N LEU A 58 8.44 -1.85 -1.45
CA LEU A 58 7.51 -1.11 -2.31
C LEU A 58 7.48 -1.67 -3.74
N GLU A 59 8.63 -2.09 -4.24
CA GLU A 59 8.84 -2.67 -5.57
C GLU A 59 8.13 -4.01 -5.77
N HIS A 60 7.71 -4.66 -4.69
CA HIS A 60 6.97 -5.91 -4.73
C HIS A 60 5.46 -5.72 -4.71
N LEU A 61 4.95 -4.52 -4.44
CA LEU A 61 3.51 -4.25 -4.56
C LEU A 61 3.07 -4.46 -6.01
N PRO A 62 1.85 -5.01 -6.23
CA PRO A 62 1.38 -5.32 -7.57
C PRO A 62 1.29 -4.06 -8.41
N GLU A 63 1.61 -4.16 -9.70
CA GLU A 63 1.71 -3.00 -10.59
C GLU A 63 0.41 -2.16 -10.62
N ASN A 64 -0.74 -2.79 -10.50
CA ASN A 64 -2.04 -2.13 -10.49
C ASN A 64 -2.35 -1.37 -9.17
N PHE A 65 -1.59 -1.60 -8.09
CA PHE A 65 -1.58 -0.73 -6.92
C PHE A 65 -1.04 0.65 -7.28
N PHE A 66 -0.14 0.69 -8.27
CA PHE A 66 0.47 1.89 -8.79
C PHE A 66 -0.35 2.46 -9.99
N ASN A 67 -0.74 1.62 -10.94
CA ASN A 67 -1.41 2.12 -12.13
C ASN A 67 -2.94 2.23 -11.95
N VAL A 68 -3.47 3.46 -11.99
CA VAL A 68 -4.92 3.74 -12.01
C VAL A 68 -5.53 3.51 -13.41
N HIS A 69 -4.71 3.23 -14.42
CA HIS A 69 -5.07 3.46 -15.82
C HIS A 69 -5.88 2.37 -16.54
N ALA A 70 -5.97 1.12 -16.07
CA ALA A 70 -6.52 0.08 -16.95
C ALA A 70 -8.06 -0.01 -16.99
N THR A 71 -8.79 0.47 -15.98
CA THR A 71 -10.25 0.27 -15.91
C THR A 71 -11.06 1.56 -15.79
N ALA A 72 -10.45 2.65 -15.31
CA ALA A 72 -11.14 3.93 -15.13
C ALA A 72 -11.15 4.77 -16.42
N SER A 73 -10.06 4.72 -17.19
CA SER A 73 -9.91 5.47 -18.45
C SER A 73 -10.88 4.98 -19.54
N ASP A 74 -11.03 3.66 -19.70
CA ASP A 74 -11.95 3.06 -20.69
C ASP A 74 -13.43 3.30 -20.36
N LEU A 75 -13.73 3.65 -19.11
CA LEU A 75 -15.09 3.95 -18.63
C LEU A 75 -15.33 5.46 -18.44
N GLY A 76 -14.40 6.32 -18.85
CA GLY A 76 -14.53 7.78 -18.75
C GLY A 76 -14.50 8.33 -17.33
N PHE A 77 -14.03 7.56 -16.34
CA PHE A 77 -13.93 8.02 -14.95
C PHE A 77 -12.61 8.76 -14.71
N THR A 78 -12.59 10.06 -15.00
CA THR A 78 -11.53 10.96 -14.54
C THR A 78 -11.98 11.65 -13.25
N GLY A 79 -11.55 11.14 -12.09
CA GLY A 79 -11.88 11.73 -10.78
C GLY A 79 -11.42 10.87 -9.60
N GLY A 80 -11.25 11.49 -8.43
CA GLY A 80 -10.66 10.93 -7.19
C GLY A 80 -11.31 9.68 -6.56
N TYR A 81 -12.18 8.97 -7.29
CA TYR A 81 -12.83 7.73 -6.87
C TYR A 81 -11.87 6.52 -6.82
N PHE A 82 -10.70 6.61 -7.48
CA PHE A 82 -9.70 5.54 -7.53
C PHE A 82 -8.34 5.93 -6.94
N THR A 83 -8.31 6.86 -5.98
CA THR A 83 -7.05 7.21 -5.30
C THR A 83 -6.51 6.02 -4.52
N ARG A 84 -5.32 5.56 -4.91
CA ARG A 84 -4.55 4.54 -4.20
C ARG A 84 -3.84 5.21 -3.03
N LYS A 85 -3.88 4.60 -1.86
CA LYS A 85 -3.41 5.21 -0.60
C LYS A 85 -2.35 4.34 0.07
N LEU A 86 -1.23 4.93 0.42
CA LEU A 86 -0.20 4.31 1.25
C LEU A 86 0.18 5.28 2.36
N TYR A 87 -0.09 4.86 3.60
CA TYR A 87 0.31 5.56 4.81
C TYR A 87 1.40 4.74 5.50
N CYS A 88 2.57 5.33 5.72
CA CYS A 88 3.73 4.65 6.30
C CYS A 88 4.63 5.67 7.01
N THR A 89 5.54 5.20 7.85
CA THR A 89 6.49 6.03 8.61
C THR A 89 7.90 5.44 8.52
N GLY A 90 8.92 6.16 9.02
CA GLY A 90 10.28 5.65 9.16
C GLY A 90 11.01 5.39 7.83
N LYS A 91 11.85 4.34 7.77
CA LYS A 91 12.70 4.04 6.60
C LYS A 91 11.92 3.81 5.31
N LEU A 92 10.72 3.23 5.39
CA LEU A 92 9.88 3.05 4.20
C LEU A 92 9.40 4.39 3.65
N ALA A 93 9.04 5.32 4.55
CA ALA A 93 8.67 6.68 4.17
C ALA A 93 9.83 7.45 3.52
N GLU A 94 11.07 7.20 3.93
CA GLU A 94 12.28 7.74 3.26
C GLU A 94 12.42 7.18 1.84
N GLN A 95 12.28 5.86 1.67
CA GLN A 95 12.28 5.24 0.33
C GLN A 95 11.16 5.79 -0.55
N LEU A 96 9.97 6.05 -0.01
CA LEU A 96 8.86 6.63 -0.76
C LEU A 96 9.18 8.00 -1.38
N ARG A 97 10.04 8.82 -0.74
CA ARG A 97 10.41 10.14 -1.27
C ARG A 97 11.16 10.04 -2.59
N GLU A 98 11.90 8.96 -2.78
CA GLU A 98 12.67 8.71 -3.99
C GLU A 98 11.95 7.72 -4.93
N TYR A 99 10.89 7.07 -4.43
CA TYR A 99 10.16 6.05 -5.15
C TYR A 99 9.32 6.66 -6.28
N LYS A 100 9.89 6.63 -7.49
CA LYS A 100 9.23 6.88 -8.78
C LYS A 100 8.43 8.19 -8.83
N ILE A 101 9.07 9.29 -8.45
CA ILE A 101 8.68 10.65 -8.88
C ILE A 101 9.09 10.83 -10.34
N GLU A 102 8.48 10.07 -11.24
CA GLU A 102 8.41 10.46 -12.65
C GLU A 102 7.08 11.18 -12.80
N ASN A 103 7.11 12.43 -13.24
CA ASN A 103 5.97 13.32 -13.49
C ASN A 103 4.96 12.71 -14.49
N ASN A 104 4.25 11.67 -14.08
CA ASN A 104 3.20 11.03 -14.86
C ASN A 104 1.84 11.53 -14.33
N PRO A 105 1.16 12.43 -15.06
CA PRO A 105 -0.12 13.01 -14.64
C PRO A 105 -1.25 11.97 -14.50
N LEU A 106 -1.03 10.73 -14.93
CA LEU A 106 -1.99 9.63 -14.85
C LEU A 106 -1.84 8.79 -13.56
N ARG A 107 -0.89 9.12 -12.69
CA ARG A 107 -0.66 8.42 -11.42
C ARG A 107 -1.29 9.18 -10.25
N ASN A 108 -2.49 8.74 -9.84
CA ASN A 108 -3.27 9.31 -8.73
C ASN A 108 -2.96 8.59 -7.40
N TYR A 109 -1.86 9.00 -6.76
CA TYR A 109 -1.46 8.53 -5.43
C TYR A 109 -1.66 9.59 -4.36
N ASP A 110 -2.13 9.16 -3.18
CA ASP A 110 -2.07 9.94 -1.93
C ASP A 110 -1.14 9.20 -0.97
N TRP A 111 0.15 9.57 -1.03
CA TRP A 111 1.18 9.09 -0.11
C TRP A 111 1.26 10.03 1.08
N LYS A 112 1.20 9.49 2.30
CA LYS A 112 1.53 10.25 3.50
C LYS A 112 2.60 9.51 4.29
N ALA A 113 3.75 10.19 4.36
CA ALA A 113 4.92 9.87 5.15
C ALA A 113 4.85 10.57 6.51
#